data_AF-W7U149-F1
#
_entry.id   AF-W7U149-F1
#
_cell.length_a   1.000
_cell.length_b   1.000
_cell.length_c   1.000
_cell.angle_alpha   90.00
_cell.angle_beta   90.00
_cell.angle_gamma   90.00
#
_symmetry.space_group_name_H-M   'P 1'
#
loop_
_entity.id
_entity.type
_entity.pdbx_description
1 polymer ?
#
loop_
_entity_poly.entity_id
_entity_poly.type
_entity_poly.pdbx_seq_one_letter_code
_entity_poly.pdbx_strand_id
1 'polypeptide(L)'
;GRQEEGDAGKTSKEGTVALDKVRADQSTYYYLVRMLVRAKRVLPAFELVKAMLRPAPSSTPPDHAASLPPSLPPSLPPSLPPPNAETLGVLMEALGRRGEVEPALYLLEVMVEDLKYTPREWFLTPLRRIMISQGLSHPLMPPDPRAWLREGLQIRRRVDKGGRSLRQLIKSSMRAGQ
;
A
#
# COMPACT_ATOMS: atom_id res chain seq x y z
N GLY A 1 26.93 -71.28 -20.93
CA GLY A 1 26.99 -70.12 -20.03
C GLY A 1 26.26 -68.96 -20.66
N ARG A 2 25.15 -68.53 -20.08
CA ARG A 2 24.54 -67.22 -20.33
C ARG A 2 24.39 -66.56 -18.96
N GLN A 3 25.12 -65.47 -18.79
CA GLN A 3 25.18 -64.65 -17.59
C GLN A 3 23.84 -63.92 -17.40
N GLU A 4 23.26 -64.14 -16.23
CA GLU A 4 22.46 -63.16 -15.52
C GLU A 4 23.37 -61.99 -15.10
N GLU A 5 22.91 -60.74 -15.21
CA GLU A 5 23.18 -59.67 -14.24
C GLU A 5 22.55 -58.35 -14.69
N GLY A 6 21.96 -57.61 -13.74
CA GLY A 6 21.79 -56.16 -13.89
C GLY A 6 20.42 -55.60 -13.50
N ASP A 7 19.93 -55.95 -12.32
CA ASP A 7 18.89 -55.21 -11.61
C ASP A 7 19.46 -53.84 -11.20
N ALA A 8 19.05 -52.77 -11.90
CA ALA A 8 19.40 -51.40 -11.56
C ALA A 8 18.30 -50.80 -10.68
N GLY A 9 18.41 -51.05 -9.38
CA GLY A 9 17.62 -50.43 -8.32
C GLY A 9 17.63 -48.90 -8.44
N LYS A 10 16.50 -48.35 -8.89
CA LYS A 10 16.26 -46.92 -8.95
C LYS A 10 15.89 -46.44 -7.54
N THR A 11 16.90 -46.10 -6.75
CA THR A 11 16.71 -45.47 -5.43
C THR A 11 16.06 -44.10 -5.62
N SER A 12 14.76 -44.01 -5.34
CA SER A 12 14.05 -42.75 -5.15
C SER A 12 14.73 -41.98 -4.02
N LYS A 13 15.51 -40.96 -4.38
CA LYS A 13 15.92 -39.92 -3.44
C LYS A 13 14.64 -39.17 -3.05
N GLU A 14 14.10 -39.49 -1.87
CA GLU A 14 13.22 -38.59 -1.13
C GLU A 14 13.97 -37.27 -0.92
N GLY A 15 13.74 -36.33 -1.84
CA GLY A 15 14.12 -34.95 -1.64
C GLY A 15 13.25 -34.40 -0.53
N THR A 16 13.80 -34.33 0.67
CA THR A 16 13.29 -33.50 1.75
C THR A 16 13.26 -32.07 1.23
N VAL A 17 12.13 -31.66 0.65
CA VAL A 17 11.92 -30.27 0.24
C VAL A 17 11.91 -29.50 1.55
N ALA A 18 13.03 -28.84 1.84
CA ALA A 18 13.09 -27.85 2.88
C ALA A 18 11.89 -26.92 2.64
N LEU A 19 10.97 -26.88 3.59
CA LEU A 19 9.92 -25.86 3.69
C LEU A 19 10.65 -24.54 3.97
N ASP A 20 11.37 -24.05 2.96
CA ASP A 20 11.88 -22.70 2.93
C ASP A 20 10.67 -21.81 3.15
N LYS A 21 10.75 -21.04 4.23
CA LYS A 21 9.69 -20.19 4.76
C LYS A 21 9.03 -19.45 3.60
N VAL A 22 7.84 -19.89 3.19
CA VAL A 22 7.09 -19.26 2.10
C VAL A 22 6.74 -17.86 2.57
N ARG A 23 7.53 -16.89 2.14
CA ARG A 23 7.33 -15.48 2.47
C ARG A 23 6.34 -14.93 1.46
N ALA A 24 5.18 -14.49 1.94
CA ALA A 24 4.22 -13.81 1.10
C ALA A 24 4.87 -12.59 0.43
N ASP A 25 4.81 -12.56 -0.89
CA ASP A 25 5.31 -11.47 -1.71
C ASP A 25 4.24 -10.37 -1.86
N GLN A 26 4.63 -9.25 -2.45
CA GLN A 26 3.71 -8.13 -2.69
C GLN A 26 2.49 -8.54 -3.54
N SER A 27 2.67 -9.46 -4.49
CA SER A 27 1.59 -9.97 -5.34
C SER A 27 0.55 -10.74 -4.53
N THR A 28 0.99 -11.56 -3.57
CA THR A 28 0.11 -12.29 -2.65
C THR A 28 -0.83 -11.34 -1.92
N TYR A 29 -0.31 -10.24 -1.37
CA TYR A 29 -1.12 -9.24 -0.67
C TYR A 29 -2.06 -8.49 -1.62
N TYR A 30 -1.61 -8.16 -2.84
CA TYR A 30 -2.49 -7.56 -3.87
C TYR A 30 -3.70 -8.46 -4.15
N TYR A 31 -3.49 -9.76 -4.39
CA TYR A 31 -4.58 -10.69 -4.65
C TYR A 31 -5.49 -10.89 -3.44
N LEU A 32 -4.94 -10.91 -2.23
CA LEU A 32 -5.71 -10.98 -0.99
C LEU A 32 -6.62 -9.75 -0.82
N VAL A 33 -6.10 -8.54 -1.02
CA VAL A 33 -6.90 -7.30 -1.00
C VAL A 33 -8.00 -7.36 -2.06
N ARG A 34 -7.66 -7.77 -3.28
CA ARG A 34 -8.64 -7.90 -4.38
C ARG A 34 -9.74 -8.92 -4.07
N MET A 35 -9.39 -10.04 -3.41
CA MET A 35 -10.37 -11.03 -2.95
C MET A 35 -11.29 -10.45 -1.88
N LEU A 36 -10.74 -9.77 -0.87
CA LEU A 36 -11.53 -9.14 0.19
C LEU A 36 -12.49 -8.08 -0.37
N VAL A 37 -12.03 -7.25 -1.30
CA VAL A 37 -12.86 -6.26 -2.01
C VAL A 37 -13.98 -6.94 -2.80
N ARG A 38 -13.68 -8.01 -3.54
CA ARG A 38 -14.70 -8.80 -4.26
C ARG A 38 -15.74 -9.43 -3.34
N ALA A 39 -15.32 -9.87 -2.15
CA ALA A 39 -16.20 -10.37 -1.11
C ALA A 39 -16.95 -9.26 -0.35
N LYS A 40 -16.89 -8.00 -0.81
CA LYS A 40 -17.46 -6.80 -0.16
C LYS A 40 -16.92 -6.55 1.27
N ARG A 41 -15.80 -7.16 1.64
CA ARG A 41 -15.09 -6.98 2.92
C ARG A 41 -14.04 -5.87 2.81
N VAL A 42 -14.50 -4.65 2.49
CA VAL A 42 -13.62 -3.51 2.21
C VAL A 42 -12.89 -3.01 3.46
N LEU A 43 -13.54 -2.96 4.62
CA LEU A 43 -12.90 -2.52 5.87
C LEU A 43 -11.77 -3.47 6.32
N PRO A 44 -11.94 -4.81 6.32
CA PRO A 44 -10.82 -5.73 6.54
C PRO A 44 -9.67 -5.55 5.54
N ALA A 45 -9.96 -5.25 4.28
CA ALA A 45 -8.93 -4.98 3.28
C ALA A 45 -8.16 -3.69 3.61
N PHE A 46 -8.87 -2.67 4.12
CA PHE A 46 -8.27 -1.43 4.58
C PHE A 46 -7.36 -1.62 5.79
N GLU A 47 -7.80 -2.36 6.81
CA GLU A 47 -6.95 -2.65 7.98
C GLU A 47 -5.70 -3.45 7.60
N LEU A 48 -5.80 -4.38 6.64
CA LEU A 48 -4.64 -5.09 6.10
C LEU A 48 -3.65 -4.13 5.43
N VAL A 49 -4.12 -3.24 4.55
CA VAL A 49 -3.25 -2.25 3.89
C VAL A 49 -2.63 -1.30 4.90
N LYS A 50 -3.40 -0.86 5.91
CA LYS A 50 -2.90 -0.02 7.00
C LYS A 50 -1.80 -0.74 7.80
N ALA A 51 -1.93 -2.04 8.02
CA ALA A 51 -0.87 -2.85 8.62
C ALA A 51 0.39 -2.92 7.73
N MET A 52 0.24 -2.99 6.40
CA MET A 52 1.37 -2.97 5.45
C MET A 52 2.06 -1.59 5.38
N LEU A 53 1.33 -0.51 5.67
CA LEU A 53 1.86 0.85 5.73
C LEU A 53 2.55 1.17 7.06
N ARG A 54 2.38 0.33 8.09
CA ARG A 54 2.99 0.56 9.39
C ARG A 54 4.52 0.45 9.24
N PRO A 55 5.30 1.48 9.61
CA PRO A 55 6.74 1.39 9.56
C PRO A 55 7.21 0.21 10.40
N ALA A 56 8.16 -0.56 9.88
CA ALA A 56 8.80 -1.60 10.65
C ALA A 56 9.36 -0.99 11.95
N PRO A 57 9.18 -1.62 13.12
CA PRO A 57 9.77 -1.11 14.34
C PRO A 57 11.28 -0.98 14.09
N SER A 58 11.78 0.26 14.13
CA SER A 58 13.19 0.54 13.88
C SER A 58 14.00 -0.25 14.90
N SER A 59 14.79 -1.20 14.42
CA SER A 59 15.71 -2.00 15.22
C SER A 59 16.94 -1.15 15.63
N THR A 60 16.73 0.07 16.10
CA THR A 60 17.75 0.82 16.82
C THR A 60 17.85 0.19 18.21
N PRO A 61 18.93 -0.55 18.52
CA PRO A 61 19.14 -1.01 19.87
C PRO A 61 19.26 0.22 20.78
N PRO A 62 18.57 0.28 21.93
CA PRO A 62 18.89 1.28 22.92
C PRO A 62 20.30 0.97 23.45
N ASP A 63 21.24 1.90 23.26
CA ASP A 63 22.62 1.88 23.79
C ASP A 63 22.68 2.02 25.34
N HIS A 64 21.69 1.48 26.04
CA HIS A 64 21.68 1.46 27.50
C HIS A 64 21.82 0.03 28.00
N ALA A 65 23.07 -0.30 28.29
CA ALA A 65 23.46 -1.34 29.21
C ALA A 65 22.64 -1.26 30.51
N ALA A 66 21.76 -2.23 30.73
CA ALA A 66 21.31 -2.64 32.06
C ALA A 66 20.65 -4.02 31.99
N SER A 67 21.47 -5.05 32.25
CA SER A 67 21.12 -6.29 32.95
C SER A 67 19.63 -6.52 33.28
N LEU A 68 18.89 -7.19 32.39
CA LEU A 68 17.62 -7.86 32.70
C LEU A 68 17.52 -9.20 31.93
N PRO A 69 16.82 -10.21 32.46
CA PRO A 69 16.93 -11.62 32.07
C PRO A 69 16.32 -11.93 30.68
N PRO A 70 16.72 -13.04 30.03
CA PRO A 70 16.38 -13.34 28.63
C PRO A 70 15.00 -14.01 28.53
N SER A 71 13.93 -13.29 28.85
CA SER A 71 12.59 -13.68 28.43
C SER A 71 12.32 -13.08 27.05
N LEU A 72 12.77 -13.79 26.01
CA LEU A 72 12.54 -13.45 24.61
C LEU A 72 11.03 -13.22 24.37
N PRO A 73 10.60 -12.01 23.97
CA PRO A 73 9.22 -11.80 23.53
C PRO A 73 9.00 -12.54 22.19
N PRO A 74 7.73 -12.88 21.87
CA PRO A 74 7.40 -13.61 20.66
C PRO A 74 7.94 -12.88 19.43
N SER A 75 8.54 -13.66 18.55
CA SER A 75 9.14 -13.26 17.28
C SER A 75 8.29 -12.17 16.61
N LEU A 76 8.82 -10.96 16.50
CA LEU A 76 8.16 -9.86 15.81
C LEU A 76 7.69 -10.37 14.44
N PRO A 77 6.42 -10.13 14.07
CA PRO A 77 5.90 -10.60 12.80
C PRO A 77 6.78 -10.05 11.67
N PRO A 78 7.05 -10.86 10.63
CA PRO A 78 7.87 -10.42 9.52
C PRO A 78 7.29 -9.11 8.95
N SER A 79 8.16 -8.11 8.80
CA SER A 79 7.79 -6.83 8.18
C SER A 79 7.08 -7.11 6.86
N LEU A 80 5.84 -6.64 6.77
CA LEU A 80 5.00 -6.80 5.59
C LEU A 80 5.61 -6.01 4.44
N PRO A 81 5.56 -6.53 3.20
CA PRO A 81 6.01 -5.75 2.06
C PRO A 81 5.12 -4.50 1.91
N PRO A 82 5.67 -3.35 1.48
CA PRO A 82 4.87 -2.16 1.24
C PRO A 82 3.84 -2.42 0.12
N PRO A 83 2.63 -1.83 0.19
CA PRO A 83 1.62 -2.01 -0.85
C PRO A 83 2.04 -1.30 -2.15
N ASN A 84 1.73 -1.91 -3.31
CA ASN A 84 1.96 -1.24 -4.59
C ASN A 84 0.82 -0.27 -4.93
N ALA A 85 1.05 0.60 -5.93
CA ALA A 85 0.09 1.57 -6.42
C ALA A 85 -1.27 0.95 -6.82
N GLU A 86 -1.25 -0.23 -7.44
CA GLU A 86 -2.46 -0.91 -7.89
C GLU A 86 -3.30 -1.43 -6.69
N THR A 87 -2.66 -1.91 -5.63
CA THR A 87 -3.32 -2.38 -4.39
C THR A 87 -4.07 -1.22 -3.73
N LEU A 88 -3.40 -0.07 -3.60
CA LEU A 88 -4.00 1.15 -3.04
C LEU A 88 -5.15 1.66 -3.92
N GLY A 89 -4.95 1.66 -5.25
CA GLY A 89 -5.96 2.09 -6.21
C GLY A 89 -7.25 1.27 -6.15
N VAL A 90 -7.15 -0.06 -6.17
CA VAL A 90 -8.30 -0.97 -6.08
C VAL A 90 -9.08 -0.76 -4.79
N LEU A 91 -8.37 -0.58 -3.67
CA LEU A 91 -9.01 -0.37 -2.38
C LEU A 91 -9.67 1.02 -2.28
N MET A 92 -8.99 2.06 -2.76
CA MET A 92 -9.52 3.42 -2.82
C MET A 92 -10.79 3.50 -3.68
N GLU A 93 -10.81 2.84 -4.83
CA GLU A 93 -11.99 2.73 -5.67
C GLU A 93 -13.16 2.06 -4.93
N ALA A 94 -12.88 0.96 -4.23
CA ALA A 94 -13.87 0.21 -3.47
C ALA A 94 -14.45 1.03 -2.31
N LEU A 95 -13.61 1.79 -1.60
CA LEU A 95 -14.02 2.71 -0.53
C LEU A 95 -14.91 3.84 -1.08
N GLY A 96 -14.51 4.46 -2.20
CA GLY A 96 -15.31 5.47 -2.88
C GLY A 96 -16.69 4.96 -3.31
N ARG A 97 -16.77 3.72 -3.82
CA ARG A 97 -18.06 3.08 -4.16
C ARG A 97 -18.94 2.79 -2.94
N ARG A 98 -18.36 2.56 -1.76
CA ARG A 98 -19.10 2.38 -0.49
C ARG A 98 -19.47 3.72 0.18
N GLY A 99 -18.98 4.85 -0.31
CA GLY A 99 -19.17 6.16 0.30
C GLY A 99 -18.25 6.44 1.49
N GLU A 100 -17.22 5.62 1.68
CA GLU A 100 -16.23 5.76 2.77
C GLU A 100 -15.18 6.80 2.35
N VAL A 101 -15.55 8.09 2.39
CA VAL A 101 -14.73 9.19 1.84
C VAL A 101 -13.42 9.36 2.61
N GLU A 102 -13.48 9.38 3.94
CA GLU A 102 -12.31 9.64 4.80
C GLU A 102 -11.22 8.57 4.64
N PRO A 103 -11.50 7.24 4.74
CA PRO A 103 -10.48 6.22 4.48
C PRO A 103 -9.92 6.28 3.05
N ALA A 104 -10.75 6.64 2.06
CA ALA A 104 -10.30 6.73 0.67
C ALA A 104 -9.35 7.92 0.45
N LEU A 105 -9.64 9.07 1.08
CA LEU A 105 -8.76 10.24 1.07
C LEU A 105 -7.43 9.96 1.79
N TYR A 106 -7.47 9.27 2.93
CA TYR A 106 -6.25 8.82 3.61
C TYR A 106 -5.34 8.00 2.68
N LEU A 107 -5.90 7.04 1.94
CA LEU A 107 -5.11 6.26 0.97
C LEU A 107 -4.56 7.12 -0.17
N LEU A 108 -5.32 8.11 -0.65
CA LEU A 108 -4.87 9.04 -1.67
C LEU A 108 -3.66 9.86 -1.19
N GLU A 109 -3.74 10.39 0.03
CA GLU A 109 -2.66 11.15 0.66
C GLU A 109 -1.41 10.28 0.83
N VAL A 110 -1.53 9.09 1.41
CA VAL A 110 -0.41 8.15 1.57
C VAL A 110 0.20 7.79 0.20
N MET A 111 -0.65 7.52 -0.79
CA MET A 111 -0.21 7.14 -2.13
C MET A 111 0.61 8.25 -2.79
N VAL A 112 0.17 9.51 -2.71
CA VAL A 112 0.81 10.66 -3.37
C VAL A 112 1.96 11.24 -2.54
N GLU A 113 1.77 11.39 -1.24
CA GLU A 113 2.70 12.07 -0.36
C GLU A 113 3.79 11.16 0.18
N ASP A 114 3.44 9.97 0.69
CA ASP A 114 4.40 9.10 1.37
C ASP A 114 5.09 8.17 0.36
N LEU A 115 4.32 7.59 -0.56
CA LEU A 115 4.81 6.59 -1.51
C LEU A 115 5.16 7.15 -2.89
N LYS A 116 4.82 8.42 -3.16
CA LYS A 116 5.08 9.12 -4.44
C LYS A 116 4.52 8.41 -5.67
N TYR A 117 3.45 7.64 -5.51
CA TYR A 117 2.75 7.01 -6.61
C TYR A 117 1.79 8.00 -7.28
N THR A 118 1.63 7.86 -8.60
CA THR A 118 0.63 8.63 -9.36
C THR A 118 -0.68 7.83 -9.42
N PRO A 119 -1.78 8.29 -8.79
CA PRO A 119 -3.05 7.60 -8.86
C PRO A 119 -3.60 7.61 -10.29
N ARG A 120 -4.15 6.47 -10.72
CA ARG A 120 -4.85 6.39 -12.01
C ARG A 120 -6.24 6.99 -11.88
N GLU A 121 -6.67 7.72 -12.91
CA GLU A 121 -7.92 8.48 -12.90
C GLU A 121 -9.17 7.63 -12.64
N TRP A 122 -9.20 6.40 -13.15
CA TRP A 122 -10.34 5.51 -12.98
C TRP A 122 -10.53 5.07 -11.52
N PHE A 123 -9.46 4.99 -10.70
CA PHE A 123 -9.58 4.73 -9.27
C PHE A 123 -10.20 5.90 -8.49
N LEU A 124 -9.97 7.13 -8.97
CA LEU A 124 -10.45 8.36 -8.32
C LEU A 124 -11.90 8.68 -8.65
N THR A 125 -12.42 8.14 -9.76
CA THR A 125 -13.75 8.49 -10.27
C THR A 125 -14.88 8.28 -9.25
N PRO A 126 -14.98 7.14 -8.53
CA PRO A 126 -16.01 6.97 -7.51
C PRO A 126 -15.86 7.93 -6.33
N LEU A 127 -14.63 8.15 -5.87
CA LEU A 127 -14.32 9.06 -4.77
C LEU A 127 -14.70 10.50 -5.14
N ARG A 128 -14.43 10.94 -6.37
CA ARG A 128 -14.81 12.27 -6.84
C ARG A 128 -16.32 12.46 -6.86
N ARG A 129 -17.07 11.46 -7.34
CA ARG A 129 -18.54 11.51 -7.37
C ARG A 129 -19.13 11.71 -5.99
N ILE A 130 -18.67 10.94 -5.00
CA ILE A 130 -19.18 11.06 -3.63
C ILE A 130 -18.79 12.41 -3.01
N MET A 131 -17.56 12.89 -3.22
CA MET A 131 -17.14 14.20 -2.74
C MET A 131 -17.98 15.34 -3.30
N ILE A 132 -18.23 15.36 -4.61
CA ILE A 132 -19.11 16.36 -5.25
C ILE A 132 -20.51 16.30 -4.66
N SER A 133 -21.06 15.09 -4.48
CA SER A 133 -22.41 14.92 -3.90
C SER A 133 -22.52 15.43 -2.46
N GLN A 134 -21.40 15.43 -1.72
CA GLN A 134 -21.32 15.91 -0.35
C GLN A 134 -20.85 17.38 -0.26
N GLY A 135 -20.59 18.04 -1.39
CA GLY A 135 -20.04 19.40 -1.41
C GLY A 135 -18.62 19.50 -0.86
N LEU A 136 -17.87 18.39 -0.83
CA LEU A 136 -16.50 18.33 -0.34
C LEU A 136 -15.50 18.62 -1.46
N SER A 137 -14.42 19.30 -1.12
CA SER A 137 -13.28 19.56 -1.99
C SER A 137 -11.99 19.11 -1.31
N HIS A 138 -11.08 18.49 -2.06
CA HIS A 138 -9.79 18.04 -1.55
C HIS A 138 -8.67 18.57 -2.44
N PRO A 139 -7.53 19.05 -1.89
CA PRO A 139 -6.43 19.60 -2.67
C PRO A 139 -5.87 18.63 -3.73
N LEU A 140 -5.87 17.33 -3.42
CA LEU A 140 -5.44 16.28 -4.36
C LEU A 140 -6.55 15.84 -5.33
N MET A 141 -7.77 16.38 -5.21
CA MET A 141 -8.93 16.01 -6.02
C MET A 141 -9.83 17.22 -6.30
N PRO A 142 -9.40 18.14 -7.20
CA PRO A 142 -10.22 19.28 -7.56
C PRO A 142 -11.52 18.85 -8.28
N PRO A 143 -12.61 19.61 -8.13
CA PRO A 143 -13.93 19.25 -8.66
C PRO A 143 -14.01 19.27 -10.19
N ASP A 144 -13.14 20.03 -10.88
CA ASP A 144 -13.05 20.03 -12.35
C ASP A 144 -11.96 19.03 -12.83
N PRO A 145 -12.31 17.96 -13.57
CA PRO A 145 -11.34 17.04 -14.16
C PRO A 145 -10.34 17.73 -15.10
N ARG A 146 -10.75 18.83 -15.74
CA ARG A 146 -9.88 19.66 -16.60
C ARG A 146 -8.98 20.58 -15.78
N ALA A 147 -9.34 20.91 -14.54
CA ALA A 147 -8.46 21.60 -13.61
C ALA A 147 -7.29 20.69 -13.22
N TRP A 148 -7.50 19.39 -13.02
CA TRP A 148 -6.42 18.44 -12.69
C TRP A 148 -5.31 18.37 -13.75
N LEU A 149 -5.67 18.31 -15.04
CA LEU A 149 -4.71 18.35 -16.15
C LEU A 149 -3.93 19.66 -16.19
N ARG A 150 -4.61 20.79 -15.96
CA ARG A 150 -3.98 22.13 -15.93
C ARG A 150 -3.10 22.33 -14.70
N GLU A 151 -3.56 21.88 -13.54
CA GLU A 151 -2.92 22.05 -12.25
C GLU A 151 -1.76 21.07 -12.07
N GLY A 152 -1.88 19.81 -12.51
CA GLY A 152 -0.77 18.86 -12.54
C GLY A 152 0.40 19.34 -13.43
N LEU A 153 0.08 19.97 -14.57
CA LEU A 153 1.08 20.64 -15.42
C LEU A 153 1.69 21.88 -14.74
N GLN A 154 0.89 22.65 -13.98
CA GLN A 154 1.40 23.82 -13.25
C GLN A 154 2.22 23.43 -12.01
N ILE A 155 1.85 22.41 -11.26
CA ILE A 155 2.57 21.92 -10.07
C ILE A 155 3.94 21.41 -10.49
N ARG A 156 4.04 20.61 -11.57
CA ARG A 156 5.34 20.20 -12.14
C ARG A 156 6.20 21.42 -12.47
N ARG A 157 5.65 22.40 -13.19
CA ARG A 157 6.36 23.65 -13.53
C ARG A 157 6.79 24.49 -12.32
N ARG A 158 6.08 24.43 -11.19
CA ARG A 158 6.40 25.20 -9.97
C ARG A 158 7.40 24.49 -9.07
N VAL A 159 7.31 23.16 -8.96
CA VAL A 159 8.28 22.35 -8.20
C VAL A 159 9.66 22.42 -8.86
N ASP A 160 9.71 22.35 -10.19
CA ASP A 160 10.97 22.48 -10.95
C ASP A 160 11.61 23.87 -10.85
N LYS A 161 10.85 24.91 -10.46
CA LYS A 161 11.31 26.30 -10.46
C LYS A 161 11.49 26.94 -9.09
N GLY A 162 11.00 26.33 -8.00
CA GLY A 162 10.77 27.09 -6.76
C GLY A 162 11.13 26.46 -5.42
N GLY A 163 11.52 25.18 -5.36
CA GLY A 163 12.02 24.54 -4.13
C GLY A 163 11.08 24.53 -2.91
N ARG A 164 9.84 25.04 -3.00
CA ARG A 164 8.87 25.01 -1.89
C ARG A 164 8.14 23.68 -1.88
N SER A 165 8.04 23.08 -0.69
CA SER A 165 7.36 21.81 -0.54
C SER A 165 5.85 21.99 -0.73
N LEU A 166 5.21 20.99 -1.37
CA LEU A 166 3.77 20.95 -1.64
C LEU A 166 2.92 21.22 -0.38
N ARG A 167 3.42 20.80 0.80
CA ARG A 167 2.78 21.03 2.11
C ARG A 167 2.64 22.51 2.47
N GLN A 168 3.60 23.36 2.09
CA GLN A 168 3.51 24.80 2.34
C GLN A 168 2.46 25.48 1.47
N LEU A 169 2.31 25.03 0.23
CA LEU A 169 1.30 25.55 -0.72
C LEU A 169 -0.13 25.17 -0.30
N ILE A 170 -0.33 23.94 0.17
CA ILE A 170 -1.64 23.46 0.66
C ILE A 170 -2.09 24.24 1.89
N LYS A 171 -1.20 24.45 2.88
CA LYS A 171 -1.51 25.26 4.08
C LYS A 171 -1.94 26.69 3.76
N SER A 172 -1.37 27.30 2.72
CA SER A 172 -1.78 28.65 2.30
C SER A 172 -3.15 28.68 1.61
N SER A 173 -3.50 27.63 0.87
CA SER A 173 -4.79 27.58 0.14
C SER A 173 -5.98 27.35 1.06
N MET A 174 -5.82 26.60 2.16
CA MET A 174 -6.92 26.31 3.08
C MET A 174 -7.32 27.52 3.95
N ARG A 175 -6.45 28.53 4.09
CA ARG A 175 -6.77 29.76 4.83
C ARG A 175 -7.50 30.83 4.02
N ALA A 176 -7.52 30.71 2.70
CA ALA A 176 -8.06 31.76 1.82
C ALA A 176 -9.56 31.61 1.51
N GLY A 177 -10.24 30.63 2.11
CA GLY A 177 -11.65 30.33 1.89
C GLY A 177 -12.58 30.58 3.08
N GLN A 178 -12.14 31.33 4.09
CA GLN A 178 -13.00 31.87 5.16
C GLN A 178 -13.40 33.30 4.87
#